data_AF-A0A238BJR8-F1
#
_entry.id   AF-A0A238BJR8-F1
#
_cell.length_a   1.000
_cell.length_b   1.000
_cell.length_c   1.000
_cell.angle_alpha   90.00
_cell.angle_beta   90.00
_cell.angle_gamma   90.00
#
_symmetry.space_group_name_H-M   'P 1'
#
loop_
_entity.id
_entity.type
_entity.pdbx_description
1 polymer ?
#
loop_
_entity_poly.entity_id
_entity_poly.type
_entity_poly.pdbx_seq_one_letter_code
_entity_poly.pdbx_strand_id
1 'polypeptide(L)'
;MMYLSSILFLVQLQIVPSLNGARVKRNSCGTLHGCWSVPNGCSNNECTANLRWSVSGRGSFLRLRLEALLNDLPSYAMYIALGFSNDQHMGDDTVLECLYNGIDEGRAYLSYNDGTYNTRLHEATSVLIVNSSFIVNGGTFTCLLDVNFKQFNQLSVEDKSRIHNILVHPYYLQFVRGSIDQYSYVKKMHSLSDGSLYPWTTTTTVNMPRNKDGKYENIENAQQVKWFSRKITYAMVTLHAILMIWSWWFLLSNAILISRYFKTFWPTVEIDHIPIWFQLHRGGALMSIMLQTVAIFLIIIQSRFQLYLWCTRQCTIQHCMKPTHTWAGLIAYILAVMQIVIALNQSRWKFIKRFYFRWFHRIVAIVAFVAASSGILSATTLNKTGLIQYYGKWPFLLVGLYLCIFSLILFGFSFLDAYHAKKIAEKNEVGQNEHIEIWFRK
;
A
#
# COMPACT_ATOMS: atom_id res chain seq x y z
N MET A 1 -32.38 -45.78 71.42
CA MET A 1 -33.44 -46.51 70.67
C MET A 1 -34.03 -45.51 69.68
N MET A 2 -33.53 -45.50 68.44
CA MET A 2 -34.05 -46.23 67.26
C MET A 2 -35.39 -45.69 66.74
N TYR A 3 -35.49 -45.62 65.40
CA TYR A 3 -36.54 -45.16 64.47
C TYR A 3 -36.20 -43.80 63.84
N LEU A 4 -35.50 -43.68 62.71
CA LEU A 4 -35.57 -44.34 61.39
C LEU A 4 -36.89 -44.08 60.65
N SER A 5 -36.91 -43.00 59.84
CA SER A 5 -37.79 -42.79 58.66
C SER A 5 -37.35 -41.50 57.94
N SER A 6 -36.42 -41.58 56.99
CA SER A 6 -36.72 -41.52 55.54
C SER A 6 -37.19 -40.14 55.06
N ILE A 7 -36.23 -39.23 54.82
CA ILE A 7 -36.45 -38.01 54.00
C ILE A 7 -36.15 -38.39 52.55
N LEU A 8 -37.22 -38.46 51.75
CA LEU A 8 -37.18 -38.64 50.31
C LEU A 8 -36.73 -37.31 49.66
N PHE A 9 -35.42 -37.12 49.45
CA PHE A 9 -34.92 -36.06 48.58
C PHE A 9 -35.05 -36.55 47.13
N LEU A 10 -36.13 -36.15 46.45
CA LEU A 10 -36.26 -36.27 45.00
C LEU A 10 -35.24 -35.34 44.34
N VAL A 11 -34.03 -35.85 44.11
CA VAL A 11 -33.08 -35.29 43.15
C VAL A 11 -33.69 -35.50 41.77
N GLN A 12 -34.24 -34.44 41.18
CA GLN A 12 -34.50 -34.42 39.75
C GLN A 12 -33.15 -34.50 39.03
N LEU A 13 -32.77 -35.71 38.64
CA LEU A 13 -31.69 -35.98 37.71
C LEU A 13 -32.15 -35.45 36.35
N GLN A 14 -31.91 -34.16 36.06
CA GLN A 14 -31.96 -33.69 34.68
C GLN A 14 -30.76 -34.32 33.97
N ILE A 15 -31.06 -35.36 33.18
CA ILE A 15 -30.15 -35.92 32.20
C ILE A 15 -29.91 -34.80 31.18
N VAL A 16 -28.85 -34.01 31.39
CA VAL A 16 -28.29 -33.16 30.35
C VAL A 16 -27.62 -34.12 29.37
N PRO A 17 -28.09 -34.26 28.12
CA PRO A 17 -27.35 -35.03 27.15
C PRO A 17 -26.01 -34.31 26.94
N SER A 18 -24.93 -35.00 27.32
CA SER A 18 -23.57 -34.66 26.90
C SER A 18 -23.57 -34.57 25.37
N LEU A 19 -23.59 -33.35 24.86
CA LEU A 19 -23.21 -33.05 23.48
C LEU A 19 -21.69 -33.24 23.42
N ASN A 20 -21.27 -34.51 23.39
CA ASN A 20 -19.95 -34.91 22.96
C ASN A 20 -19.67 -34.20 21.64
N GLY A 21 -18.57 -33.44 21.63
CA GLY A 21 -18.10 -32.67 20.48
C GLY A 21 -18.05 -33.53 19.22
N ALA A 22 -19.12 -33.48 18.44
CA ALA A 22 -19.13 -33.98 17.09
C ALA A 22 -18.24 -33.05 16.28
N ARG A 23 -16.96 -33.43 16.16
CA ARG A 23 -16.06 -32.94 15.11
C ARG A 23 -16.74 -33.29 13.78
N VAL A 24 -17.54 -32.37 13.25
CA VAL A 24 -18.40 -32.57 12.08
C VAL A 24 -17.54 -33.03 10.90
N LYS A 25 -17.70 -34.29 10.51
CA LYS A 25 -16.98 -34.94 9.41
C LYS A 25 -17.08 -34.11 8.11
N ARG A 26 -16.02 -34.13 7.31
CA ARG A 26 -15.87 -33.49 5.98
C ARG A 26 -16.96 -33.94 4.96
N ASN A 27 -17.76 -34.95 5.29
CA ASN A 27 -18.75 -35.60 4.41
C ASN A 27 -19.97 -34.75 4.05
N SER A 28 -20.18 -33.59 4.69
CA SER A 28 -21.28 -32.67 4.38
C SER A 28 -20.91 -31.52 3.45
N CYS A 29 -19.63 -31.44 3.03
CA CYS A 29 -19.15 -30.48 2.06
C CYS A 29 -19.72 -30.78 0.67
N GLY A 30 -20.12 -29.74 -0.07
CA GLY A 30 -20.77 -29.85 -1.38
C GLY A 30 -22.25 -30.21 -1.34
N THR A 31 -22.75 -30.72 -0.20
CA THR A 31 -24.16 -31.13 -0.04
C THR A 31 -24.92 -30.24 0.95
N LEU A 32 -24.51 -30.16 2.21
CA LEU A 32 -25.18 -29.32 3.23
C LEU A 32 -24.46 -27.99 3.44
N HIS A 33 -23.16 -27.95 3.16
CA HIS A 33 -22.33 -26.76 3.35
C HIS A 33 -21.38 -26.56 2.17
N GLY A 34 -21.08 -25.31 1.88
CA GLY A 34 -19.87 -24.96 1.14
C GLY A 34 -18.67 -25.06 2.06
N CYS A 35 -17.52 -25.44 1.51
CA CYS A 35 -16.32 -25.70 2.29
C CYS A 35 -15.07 -25.13 1.63
N TRP A 36 -14.15 -24.69 2.49
CA TRP A 36 -12.80 -24.31 2.09
C TRP A 36 -11.82 -24.67 3.21
N SER A 37 -10.85 -25.51 2.89
CA SER A 37 -9.75 -25.87 3.80
C SER A 37 -8.46 -25.22 3.31
N VAL A 38 -7.70 -24.64 4.24
CA VAL A 38 -6.47 -23.90 3.96
C VAL A 38 -5.32 -24.56 4.72
N PRO A 39 -4.19 -24.91 4.06
CA PRO A 39 -3.95 -24.96 2.61
C PRO A 39 -4.88 -25.93 1.87
N ASN A 40 -5.08 -25.77 0.55
CA ASN A 40 -5.98 -26.68 -0.19
C ASN A 40 -5.50 -28.13 -0.08
N GLY A 41 -6.46 -29.05 0.07
CA GLY A 41 -6.17 -30.49 0.13
C GLY A 41 -5.58 -30.97 1.46
N CYS A 42 -5.37 -30.10 2.46
CA CYS A 42 -4.87 -30.50 3.77
C CYS A 42 -5.76 -31.56 4.44
N SER A 43 -5.16 -32.47 5.20
CA SER A 43 -5.89 -33.40 6.07
C SER A 43 -6.30 -32.68 7.37
N ASN A 44 -7.36 -33.13 8.06
CA ASN A 44 -8.00 -32.37 9.16
C ASN A 44 -7.07 -31.89 10.28
N ASN A 45 -5.92 -32.52 10.49
CA ASN A 45 -4.96 -32.13 11.53
C ASN A 45 -3.84 -31.20 11.01
N GLU A 46 -3.72 -31.05 9.70
CA GLU A 46 -2.68 -30.25 9.03
C GLU A 46 -3.22 -28.91 8.50
N CYS A 47 -4.54 -28.74 8.46
CA CYS A 47 -5.19 -27.52 8.02
C CYS A 47 -4.97 -26.39 9.02
N THR A 48 -4.49 -25.24 8.53
CA THR A 48 -4.33 -24.04 9.34
C THR A 48 -5.65 -23.30 9.53
N ALA A 49 -6.61 -23.49 8.61
CA ALA A 49 -7.96 -23.00 8.76
C ALA A 49 -8.99 -23.83 7.98
N ASN A 50 -10.23 -23.82 8.45
CA ASN A 50 -11.38 -24.37 7.75
C ASN A 50 -12.54 -23.36 7.79
N LEU A 51 -13.07 -23.05 6.62
CA LEU A 51 -14.29 -22.28 6.44
C LEU A 51 -15.41 -23.23 6.00
N ARG A 52 -16.58 -23.09 6.62
CA ARG A 52 -17.82 -23.69 6.14
C ARG A 52 -18.93 -22.66 6.13
N TRP A 53 -19.79 -22.71 5.13
CA TRP A 53 -20.96 -21.84 5.06
C TRP A 53 -22.21 -22.57 4.59
N SER A 54 -23.36 -22.02 4.91
CA SER A 54 -24.64 -22.42 4.37
C SER A 54 -25.59 -21.24 4.32
N VAL A 55 -26.44 -21.21 3.29
CA VAL A 55 -27.45 -20.18 3.12
C VAL A 55 -28.82 -20.77 3.42
N SER A 56 -29.61 -20.07 4.23
CA SER A 56 -30.95 -20.49 4.65
C SER A 56 -31.98 -19.36 4.57
N GLY A 57 -33.24 -19.68 4.86
CA GLY A 57 -34.35 -18.71 4.92
C GLY A 57 -34.64 -18.01 3.58
N ARG A 58 -34.73 -18.78 2.49
CA ARG A 58 -34.91 -18.31 1.10
C ARG A 58 -33.81 -17.35 0.62
N GLY A 59 -32.55 -17.62 0.98
CA GLY A 59 -31.43 -16.84 0.46
C GLY A 59 -31.18 -15.54 1.23
N SER A 60 -31.52 -15.48 2.52
CA SER A 60 -31.33 -14.25 3.31
C SER A 60 -30.42 -14.41 4.53
N PHE A 61 -30.25 -15.65 5.03
CA PHE A 61 -29.41 -15.92 6.19
C PHE A 61 -28.16 -16.67 5.76
N LEU A 62 -27.01 -16.07 6.01
CA LEU A 62 -25.70 -16.67 5.81
C LEU A 62 -25.17 -17.16 7.16
N ARG A 63 -25.04 -18.48 7.29
CA ARG A 63 -24.39 -19.10 8.45
C ARG A 63 -22.97 -19.47 8.09
N LEU A 64 -22.01 -18.98 8.87
CA LEU A 64 -20.58 -19.19 8.69
C LEU A 64 -19.98 -19.88 9.91
N ARG A 65 -19.04 -20.78 9.65
CA ARG A 65 -18.18 -21.42 10.64
C ARG A 65 -16.74 -21.25 10.18
N LEU A 66 -16.01 -20.39 10.89
CA LEU A 66 -14.62 -20.06 10.66
C LEU A 66 -13.78 -20.76 11.74
N GLU A 67 -12.88 -21.65 11.34
CA GLU A 67 -11.96 -22.34 12.23
C GLU A 67 -10.53 -21.97 11.86
N ALA A 68 -9.69 -21.64 12.84
CA ALA A 68 -8.27 -21.43 12.61
C ALA A 68 -7.42 -21.98 13.75
N LEU A 69 -6.24 -22.49 13.40
CA LEU A 69 -5.25 -22.98 14.33
C LEU A 69 -4.60 -21.82 15.11
N LEU A 70 -4.44 -22.00 16.43
CA LEU A 70 -3.83 -21.03 17.35
C LEU A 70 -2.32 -21.29 17.54
N ASN A 71 -1.90 -22.55 17.46
CA ASN A 71 -0.60 -23.00 17.99
C ASN A 71 0.64 -22.43 17.27
N ASP A 72 0.50 -21.91 16.05
CA ASP A 72 1.59 -21.34 15.25
C ASP A 72 1.58 -19.80 15.24
N LEU A 73 0.75 -19.17 16.07
CA LEU A 73 0.73 -17.73 16.27
C LEU A 73 1.65 -17.34 17.45
N PRO A 74 2.31 -16.16 17.37
CA PRO A 74 3.19 -15.68 18.45
C PRO A 74 2.43 -15.25 19.72
N SER A 75 1.11 -15.10 19.62
CA SER A 75 0.22 -14.78 20.73
C SER A 75 -1.08 -15.54 20.55
N TYR A 76 -1.68 -15.99 21.66
CA TYR A 76 -3.01 -16.59 21.66
C TYR A 76 -4.11 -15.57 21.29
N ALA A 77 -3.82 -14.27 21.36
CA ALA A 77 -4.73 -13.22 20.91
C ALA A 77 -4.67 -13.09 19.37
N MET A 78 -5.76 -13.40 18.69
CA MET A 78 -5.80 -13.51 17.23
C MET A 78 -7.08 -12.98 16.60
N TYR A 79 -7.04 -12.81 15.27
CA TYR A 79 -8.22 -12.62 14.45
C TYR A 79 -8.24 -13.59 13.27
N ILE A 80 -9.45 -13.91 12.82
CA ILE A 80 -9.76 -14.56 11.55
C ILE A 80 -10.59 -13.58 10.74
N ALA A 81 -10.24 -13.35 9.49
CA ALA A 81 -11.01 -12.50 8.59
C ALA A 81 -11.25 -13.18 7.24
N LEU A 82 -12.47 -13.03 6.76
CA LEU A 82 -12.94 -13.47 5.45
C LEU A 82 -13.41 -12.24 4.67
N GLY A 83 -12.64 -11.88 3.65
CA GLY A 83 -12.97 -10.84 2.68
C GLY A 83 -13.73 -11.39 1.48
N PHE A 84 -14.72 -10.62 1.02
CA PHE A 84 -15.46 -10.83 -0.22
C PHE A 84 -15.10 -9.69 -1.16
N SER A 85 -14.44 -10.03 -2.26
CA SER A 85 -13.88 -9.08 -3.21
C SER A 85 -14.37 -9.34 -4.63
N ASN A 86 -14.44 -8.27 -5.44
CA ASN A 86 -14.72 -8.38 -6.87
C ASN A 86 -13.48 -8.82 -7.68
N ASP A 87 -12.28 -8.80 -7.09
CA ASP A 87 -11.04 -9.24 -7.71
C ASP A 87 -10.14 -10.03 -6.73
N GLN A 88 -8.97 -10.46 -7.20
CA GLN A 88 -8.01 -11.22 -6.39
C GLN A 88 -7.10 -10.34 -5.51
N HIS A 89 -7.41 -9.05 -5.36
CA HIS A 89 -6.59 -8.07 -4.64
C HIS A 89 -7.36 -7.51 -3.44
N MET A 90 -6.62 -7.23 -2.38
CA MET A 90 -7.18 -6.54 -1.22
C MET A 90 -7.41 -5.06 -1.59
N GLY A 91 -8.65 -4.62 -1.53
CA GLY A 91 -9.12 -3.41 -2.21
C GLY A 91 -10.42 -2.89 -1.62
N ASP A 92 -11.45 -2.78 -2.46
CA ASP A 92 -12.85 -2.47 -2.09
C ASP A 92 -13.52 -3.80 -1.70
N ASP A 93 -13.34 -4.22 -0.45
CA ASP A 93 -13.77 -5.54 0.02
C ASP A 93 -14.65 -5.44 1.27
N THR A 94 -15.69 -6.27 1.31
CA THR A 94 -16.46 -6.48 2.54
C THR A 94 -15.82 -7.60 3.33
N VAL A 95 -15.60 -7.38 4.62
CA VAL A 95 -14.83 -8.31 5.46
C VAL A 95 -15.63 -8.69 6.69
N LEU A 96 -15.84 -10.00 6.86
CA LEU A 96 -16.31 -10.58 8.11
C LEU A 96 -15.11 -10.99 8.96
N GLU A 97 -15.04 -10.47 10.18
CA GLU A 97 -13.93 -10.75 11.09
C GLU A 97 -14.40 -11.27 12.43
N CYS A 98 -13.63 -12.21 12.99
CA CYS A 98 -13.75 -12.68 14.35
C CYS A 98 -12.44 -12.45 15.07
N LEU A 99 -12.51 -11.91 16.28
CA LEU A 99 -11.38 -11.64 17.15
C LEU A 99 -11.49 -12.51 18.39
N TYR A 100 -10.34 -12.92 18.90
CA TYR A 100 -10.19 -13.66 20.14
C TYR A 100 -9.07 -13.03 20.95
N ASN A 101 -9.34 -12.67 22.20
CA ASN A 101 -8.36 -11.99 23.06
C ASN A 101 -7.30 -12.91 23.66
N GLY A 102 -7.38 -14.23 23.41
CA GLY A 102 -6.42 -15.19 23.98
C GLY A 102 -6.77 -15.68 25.38
N ILE A 103 -7.84 -15.17 25.98
CA ILE A 103 -8.34 -15.59 27.30
C ILE A 103 -9.60 -16.42 27.11
N ASP A 104 -10.75 -15.77 26.93
CA ASP A 104 -12.08 -16.40 26.76
C ASP A 104 -13.09 -15.44 26.10
N GLU A 105 -12.65 -14.30 25.55
CA GLU A 105 -13.55 -13.34 24.92
C GLU A 105 -13.38 -13.36 23.40
N GLY A 106 -14.49 -13.64 22.71
CA GLY A 106 -14.60 -13.54 21.27
C GLY A 106 -15.48 -12.37 20.84
N ARG A 107 -15.12 -11.69 19.76
CA ARG A 107 -15.95 -10.62 19.16
C ARG A 107 -16.02 -10.78 17.65
N ALA A 108 -17.15 -10.43 17.06
CA ALA A 108 -17.35 -10.48 15.63
C ALA A 108 -17.74 -9.12 15.09
N TYR A 109 -17.19 -8.76 13.92
CA TYR A 109 -17.52 -7.50 13.26
C TYR A 109 -17.69 -7.71 11.76
N LEU A 110 -18.54 -6.88 11.18
CA LEU A 110 -18.45 -6.50 9.78
C LEU A 110 -17.49 -5.32 9.67
N SER A 111 -16.61 -5.41 8.69
CA SER A 111 -15.63 -4.39 8.39
C SER A 111 -15.50 -4.22 6.88
N TYR A 112 -14.86 -3.14 6.49
CA TYR A 112 -14.62 -2.78 5.11
C TYR A 112 -13.13 -2.55 4.90
N ASN A 113 -12.57 -3.19 3.88
CA ASN A 113 -11.24 -2.85 3.40
C ASN A 113 -11.34 -1.71 2.39
N ASP A 114 -10.43 -0.76 2.54
CA ASP A 114 -10.19 0.31 1.58
C ASP A 114 -8.70 0.27 1.21
N GLY A 115 -8.35 -0.60 0.25
CA GLY A 115 -6.96 -0.92 -0.06
C GLY A 115 -6.27 -1.64 1.10
N THR A 116 -5.29 -1.00 1.75
CA THR A 116 -4.51 -1.62 2.85
C THR A 116 -5.02 -1.24 4.24
N TYR A 117 -6.12 -0.51 4.33
CA TYR A 117 -6.72 -0.08 5.58
C TYR A 117 -8.05 -0.79 5.77
N ASN A 118 -8.39 -1.08 7.02
CA ASN A 118 -9.63 -1.73 7.37
C ASN A 118 -10.35 -0.93 8.45
N THR A 119 -11.64 -0.70 8.23
CA THR A 119 -12.53 0.00 9.17
C THR A 119 -13.67 -0.89 9.59
N ARG A 120 -13.96 -0.93 10.89
CA ARG A 120 -15.13 -1.62 11.42
C ARG A 120 -16.40 -0.84 11.16
N LEU A 121 -17.43 -1.53 10.69
CA LEU A 121 -18.75 -0.98 10.45
C LEU A 121 -19.64 -1.36 11.63
N HIS A 122 -19.65 -0.53 12.68
CA HIS A 122 -20.36 -0.84 13.92
C HIS A 122 -21.88 -0.89 13.75
N GLU A 123 -22.44 0.01 12.93
CA GLU A 123 -23.87 0.01 12.58
C GLU A 123 -24.20 -1.26 11.79
N ALA A 124 -23.47 -1.56 10.72
CA ALA A 124 -23.72 -2.79 9.98
C ALA A 124 -23.51 -4.07 10.80
N THR A 125 -22.56 -4.07 11.74
CA THR A 125 -22.36 -5.19 12.66
C THR A 125 -23.59 -5.43 13.51
N SER A 126 -24.16 -4.38 14.13
CA SER A 126 -25.33 -4.53 15.02
C SER A 126 -26.62 -4.87 14.28
N VAL A 127 -26.74 -4.47 13.01
CA VAL A 127 -27.91 -4.76 12.17
C VAL A 127 -27.80 -6.15 11.52
N LEU A 128 -26.67 -6.48 10.88
CA LEU A 128 -26.60 -7.69 10.06
C LEU A 128 -26.17 -8.93 10.84
N ILE A 129 -25.35 -8.82 11.90
CA ILE A 129 -24.94 -10.00 12.69
C ILE A 129 -26.00 -10.27 13.75
N VAL A 130 -26.75 -11.36 13.59
CA VAL A 130 -27.84 -11.73 14.50
C VAL A 130 -27.34 -12.57 15.67
N ASN A 131 -26.39 -13.47 15.41
CA ASN A 131 -25.81 -14.32 16.44
C ASN A 131 -24.33 -14.57 16.13
N SER A 132 -23.51 -14.54 17.18
CA SER A 132 -22.11 -14.90 17.14
C SER A 132 -21.78 -15.75 18.35
N SER A 133 -21.15 -16.92 18.14
CA SER A 133 -20.64 -17.75 19.22
C SER A 133 -19.23 -18.22 18.93
N PHE A 134 -18.48 -18.45 20.00
CA PHE A 134 -17.04 -18.69 19.95
C PHE A 134 -16.71 -19.93 20.76
N ILE A 135 -15.87 -20.79 20.20
CA ILE A 135 -15.46 -22.05 20.82
C ILE A 135 -13.95 -22.18 20.63
N VAL A 136 -13.22 -22.38 21.73
CA VAL A 136 -11.80 -22.70 21.70
C VAL A 136 -11.65 -24.15 22.15
N ASN A 137 -11.12 -25.01 21.29
CA ASN A 137 -10.90 -26.41 21.62
C ASN A 137 -9.63 -26.93 20.95
N GLY A 138 -8.76 -27.61 21.71
CA GLY A 138 -7.59 -28.31 21.18
C GLY A 138 -6.65 -27.42 20.35
N GLY A 139 -6.46 -26.17 20.78
CA GLY A 139 -5.63 -25.20 20.05
C GLY A 139 -6.25 -24.68 18.75
N THR A 140 -7.56 -24.82 18.56
CA THR A 140 -8.31 -24.27 17.42
C THR A 140 -9.36 -23.28 17.92
N PHE A 141 -9.37 -22.08 17.35
CA PHE A 141 -10.42 -21.08 17.56
C PHE A 141 -11.50 -21.26 16.49
N THR A 142 -12.74 -21.45 16.92
CA THR A 142 -13.93 -21.58 16.06
C THR A 142 -14.86 -20.41 16.32
N CYS A 143 -15.21 -19.70 15.25
CA CYS A 143 -16.19 -18.62 15.24
C CYS A 143 -17.41 -19.03 14.40
N LEU A 144 -18.58 -19.01 15.03
CA LEU A 144 -19.87 -19.27 14.39
C LEU A 144 -20.60 -17.94 14.24
N LEU A 145 -20.96 -17.58 13.02
CA LEU A 145 -21.64 -16.32 12.70
C LEU A 145 -22.92 -16.59 11.93
N ASP A 146 -24.01 -15.97 12.37
CA ASP A 146 -25.27 -15.91 11.63
C ASP A 146 -25.51 -14.46 11.18
N VAL A 147 -25.44 -14.23 9.86
CA VAL A 147 -25.59 -12.91 9.22
C VAL A 147 -26.91 -12.86 8.44
N ASN A 148 -27.73 -11.85 8.68
CA ASN A 148 -29.05 -11.68 8.08
C ASN A 148 -29.08 -10.49 7.11
N PHE A 149 -29.04 -10.78 5.81
CA PHE A 149 -29.08 -9.77 4.76
C PHE A 149 -30.47 -9.19 4.48
N LYS A 150 -31.56 -9.65 5.14
CA LYS A 150 -32.88 -8.98 5.01
C LYS A 150 -32.84 -7.54 5.51
N GLN A 151 -32.03 -7.29 6.54
CA GLN A 151 -31.91 -5.97 7.15
C GLN A 151 -30.93 -5.06 6.38
N PHE A 152 -30.36 -5.52 5.27
CA PHE A 152 -29.42 -4.74 4.46
C PHE A 152 -29.99 -3.39 3.99
N ASN A 153 -31.30 -3.30 3.78
CA ASN A 153 -31.96 -2.04 3.40
C ASN A 153 -32.13 -1.05 4.55
N GLN A 154 -31.92 -1.47 5.80
CA GLN A 154 -31.99 -0.61 6.99
C GLN A 154 -30.68 0.11 7.29
N LEU A 155 -29.59 -0.29 6.62
CA LEU A 155 -28.29 0.35 6.77
C LEU A 155 -28.31 1.77 6.21
N SER A 156 -27.54 2.65 6.85
CA SER A 156 -27.20 3.96 6.31
C SER A 156 -26.63 3.87 4.90
N VAL A 157 -26.82 4.92 4.10
CA VAL A 157 -26.33 4.99 2.71
C VAL A 157 -24.82 4.76 2.64
N GLU A 158 -24.08 5.22 3.64
CA GLU A 158 -22.63 5.06 3.74
C GLU A 158 -22.21 3.60 3.93
N ASP A 159 -22.74 2.91 4.96
CA ASP A 159 -22.43 1.50 5.24
C ASP A 159 -22.96 0.57 4.13
N LYS A 160 -24.14 0.87 3.59
CA LYS A 160 -24.71 0.14 2.45
C LYS A 160 -23.79 0.16 1.23
N SER A 161 -23.07 1.26 1.01
CA SER A 161 -22.11 1.38 -0.11
C SER A 161 -20.83 0.57 0.09
N ARG A 162 -20.49 0.21 1.33
CA ARG A 162 -19.27 -0.52 1.74
C ARG A 162 -19.50 -2.03 1.90
N ILE A 163 -20.75 -2.47 1.86
CA ILE A 163 -21.12 -3.88 2.03
C ILE A 163 -21.63 -4.45 0.72
N HIS A 164 -20.89 -5.42 0.20
CA HIS A 164 -21.24 -6.20 -0.96
C HIS A 164 -22.44 -7.11 -0.66
N ASN A 165 -23.31 -7.29 -1.65
CA ASN A 165 -24.42 -8.22 -1.54
C ASN A 165 -23.94 -9.65 -1.82
N ILE A 166 -23.31 -10.25 -0.81
CA ILE A 166 -22.63 -11.55 -0.80
C ILE A 166 -23.53 -12.72 -1.23
N LEU A 167 -24.85 -12.57 -1.16
CA LEU A 167 -25.81 -13.62 -1.51
C LEU A 167 -26.30 -13.57 -2.96
N VAL A 168 -26.02 -12.48 -3.69
CA VAL A 168 -26.52 -12.28 -5.06
C VAL A 168 -25.44 -12.53 -6.11
N HIS A 169 -24.22 -12.06 -5.85
CA HIS A 169 -23.11 -12.17 -6.81
C HIS A 169 -22.02 -13.11 -6.29
N PRO A 170 -21.29 -13.79 -7.20
CA PRO A 170 -20.10 -14.54 -6.82
C PRO A 170 -18.93 -13.58 -6.53
N TYR A 171 -18.16 -13.88 -5.49
CA TYR A 171 -17.00 -13.07 -5.08
C TYR A 171 -15.75 -13.91 -4.95
N TYR A 172 -14.57 -13.30 -5.14
CA TYR A 172 -13.32 -13.90 -4.70
C TYR A 172 -13.28 -13.88 -3.18
N LEU A 173 -12.93 -15.03 -2.58
CA LEU A 173 -12.79 -15.12 -1.14
C LEU A 173 -11.33 -14.88 -0.76
N GLN A 174 -11.13 -14.02 0.20
CA GLN A 174 -9.81 -13.69 0.74
C GLN A 174 -9.80 -14.08 2.22
N PHE A 175 -9.00 -15.09 2.56
CA PHE A 175 -8.87 -15.58 3.92
C PHE A 175 -7.56 -15.13 4.52
N VAL A 176 -7.63 -14.62 5.75
CA VAL A 176 -6.45 -14.25 6.51
C VAL A 176 -6.65 -14.46 8.00
N ARG A 177 -5.55 -14.75 8.69
CA ARG A 177 -5.49 -14.76 10.15
C ARG A 177 -4.23 -14.06 10.62
N GLY A 178 -4.29 -13.47 11.80
CA GLY A 178 -3.16 -12.75 12.38
C GLY A 178 -3.36 -12.46 13.85
N SER A 179 -2.40 -11.78 14.46
CA SER A 179 -2.48 -11.40 15.87
C SER A 179 -3.26 -10.11 16.06
N ILE A 180 -3.86 -9.95 17.23
CA ILE A 180 -4.46 -8.69 17.68
C ILE A 180 -3.66 -8.13 18.85
N ASP A 181 -3.87 -6.86 19.14
CA ASP A 181 -3.59 -6.34 20.47
C ASP A 181 -4.64 -6.86 21.45
N GLN A 182 -4.20 -7.50 22.53
CA GLN A 182 -5.04 -8.26 23.47
C GLN A 182 -6.09 -7.40 24.17
N TYR A 183 -5.80 -6.12 24.43
CA TYR A 183 -6.66 -5.24 25.22
C TYR A 183 -7.49 -4.29 24.35
N SER A 184 -6.87 -3.69 23.32
CA SER A 184 -7.56 -2.74 22.43
C SER A 184 -8.39 -3.41 21.34
N TYR A 185 -8.22 -4.73 21.15
CA TYR A 185 -8.81 -5.48 20.04
C TYR A 185 -8.41 -4.91 18.66
N VAL A 186 -7.33 -4.14 18.58
CA VAL A 186 -6.83 -3.60 17.31
C VAL A 186 -6.08 -4.70 16.57
N LYS A 187 -6.47 -4.96 15.32
CA LYS A 187 -5.82 -5.96 14.47
C LYS A 187 -4.42 -5.50 14.11
N LYS A 188 -3.44 -6.40 14.25
CA LYS A 188 -2.13 -6.19 13.64
C LYS A 188 -2.21 -6.53 12.16
N MET A 189 -1.34 -5.90 11.37
CA MET A 189 -1.17 -6.24 9.96
C MET A 189 -0.90 -7.74 9.82
N HIS A 190 -1.60 -8.40 8.89
CA HIS A 190 -1.35 -9.80 8.60
C HIS A 190 0.08 -10.01 8.10
N SER A 191 0.57 -11.25 8.15
CA SER A 191 1.93 -11.51 7.71
C SER A 191 2.12 -11.15 6.24
N LEU A 192 3.23 -10.46 5.96
CA LEU A 192 3.75 -10.23 4.61
C LEU A 192 4.86 -11.24 4.26
N SER A 193 5.26 -12.10 5.20
CA SER A 193 6.24 -13.16 4.96
C SER A 193 5.56 -14.38 4.35
N ASP A 194 6.32 -15.12 3.55
CA ASP A 194 5.93 -16.48 3.18
C ASP A 194 5.66 -17.31 4.46
N GLY A 195 4.59 -18.09 4.47
CA GLY A 195 4.24 -18.94 5.60
C GLY A 195 2.74 -19.18 5.76
N SER A 196 2.36 -19.79 6.90
CA SER A 196 0.99 -20.16 7.27
C SER A 196 0.08 -18.98 7.60
N LEU A 197 0.66 -17.80 7.85
CA LEU A 197 -0.03 -16.54 8.17
C LEU A 197 -0.18 -15.60 6.98
N TYR A 198 0.37 -15.96 5.82
CA TYR A 198 0.19 -15.20 4.59
C TYR A 198 -1.23 -15.43 4.03
N PRO A 199 -1.92 -14.39 3.56
CA PRO A 199 -3.31 -14.48 3.12
C PRO A 199 -3.48 -15.42 1.91
N TRP A 200 -4.66 -16.04 1.85
CA TRP A 200 -5.08 -16.92 0.77
C TRP A 200 -6.22 -16.28 0.00
N THR A 201 -6.22 -16.42 -1.32
CA THR A 201 -7.36 -16.01 -2.16
C THR A 201 -7.80 -17.14 -3.07
N THR A 202 -9.08 -17.21 -3.38
CA THR A 202 -9.59 -18.13 -4.40
C THR A 202 -9.14 -17.68 -5.80
N THR A 203 -8.85 -18.62 -6.70
CA THR A 203 -8.49 -18.29 -8.09
C THR A 203 -9.72 -18.00 -8.96
N THR A 204 -10.88 -18.48 -8.53
CA THR A 204 -12.19 -18.25 -9.14
C THR A 204 -13.13 -17.58 -8.14
N THR A 205 -14.17 -16.95 -8.66
CA THR A 205 -15.25 -16.43 -7.83
C THR A 205 -16.09 -17.58 -7.26
N VAL A 206 -16.68 -17.37 -6.09
CA VAL A 206 -17.42 -18.39 -5.34
C VAL A 206 -18.81 -17.87 -5.04
N ASN A 207 -19.82 -18.70 -5.35
CA ASN A 207 -21.19 -18.45 -4.95
C ASN A 207 -21.43 -18.96 -3.52
N MET A 208 -21.96 -18.09 -2.67
CA MET A 208 -22.46 -18.50 -1.36
C MET A 208 -23.71 -19.37 -1.44
N PRO A 209 -24.75 -19.05 -2.25
CA PRO A 209 -25.92 -19.90 -2.36
C PRO A 209 -25.61 -21.18 -3.15
N ARG A 210 -26.51 -22.17 -3.06
CA ARG A 210 -26.43 -23.40 -3.85
C ARG A 210 -26.47 -23.09 -5.34
N ASN A 211 -25.75 -23.88 -6.13
CA ASN A 211 -25.81 -23.84 -7.58
C ASN A 211 -27.18 -24.35 -8.10
N LYS A 212 -27.37 -24.33 -9.43
CA LYS A 212 -28.61 -24.81 -10.06
C LYS A 212 -28.92 -26.28 -9.75
N ASP A 213 -27.91 -27.09 -9.49
CA ASP A 213 -28.03 -28.51 -9.12
C ASP A 213 -28.29 -28.72 -7.62
N GLY A 214 -28.48 -27.64 -6.86
CA GLY A 214 -28.69 -27.70 -5.42
C GLY A 214 -27.45 -28.05 -4.61
N LYS A 215 -26.25 -28.02 -5.19
CA LYS A 215 -24.98 -28.29 -4.50
C LYS A 215 -24.29 -27.00 -4.04
N TYR A 216 -23.48 -27.10 -3.01
CA TYR A 216 -22.60 -26.00 -2.58
C TYR A 216 -21.21 -26.14 -3.20
N GLU A 217 -20.48 -25.03 -3.29
CA GLU A 217 -19.10 -25.01 -3.76
C GLU A 217 -18.16 -25.68 -2.74
N ASN A 218 -17.25 -26.53 -3.24
CA ASN A 218 -16.11 -27.04 -2.48
C ASN A 218 -14.85 -26.42 -3.07
N ILE A 219 -14.21 -25.53 -2.33
CA ILE A 219 -13.08 -24.75 -2.82
C ILE A 219 -11.82 -25.61 -2.77
N GLU A 220 -11.37 -26.01 -3.96
CA GLU A 220 -10.10 -26.72 -4.17
C GLU A 220 -9.02 -25.82 -4.79
N ASN A 221 -9.44 -24.70 -5.39
CA ASN A 221 -8.58 -23.78 -6.12
C ASN A 221 -8.45 -22.43 -5.40
N ALA A 222 -7.52 -22.37 -4.45
CA ALA A 222 -7.05 -21.16 -3.81
C ALA A 222 -5.52 -21.09 -3.79
N GLN A 223 -4.98 -19.88 -3.81
CA GLN A 223 -3.55 -19.64 -3.83
C GLN A 223 -3.18 -18.52 -2.87
N GLN A 224 -1.96 -18.58 -2.36
CA GLN A 224 -1.32 -17.39 -1.82
C GLN A 224 -0.97 -16.47 -3.01
N VAL A 225 -1.43 -15.22 -3.00
CA VAL A 225 -1.23 -14.26 -4.11
C VAL A 225 0.24 -13.84 -4.22
N LYS A 226 1.08 -14.72 -4.74
CA LYS A 226 2.51 -14.46 -4.92
C LYS A 226 2.76 -14.14 -6.39
N TRP A 227 3.04 -12.87 -6.69
CA TRP A 227 3.58 -12.48 -8.00
C TRP A 227 5.09 -12.79 -8.06
N PHE A 228 5.81 -12.26 -7.08
CA PHE A 228 7.21 -12.54 -6.83
C PHE A 228 7.38 -12.87 -5.34
N SER A 229 8.48 -13.54 -5.00
CA SER A 229 8.83 -13.75 -3.59
C SER A 229 9.01 -12.41 -2.86
N ARG A 230 8.83 -12.40 -1.54
CA ARG A 230 9.05 -11.19 -0.73
C ARG A 230 10.44 -10.60 -0.93
N LYS A 231 11.46 -11.47 -1.04
CA LYS A 231 12.86 -11.06 -1.26
C LYS A 231 13.00 -10.26 -2.57
N ILE A 232 12.40 -10.74 -3.65
CA ILE A 232 12.43 -10.07 -4.96
C ILE A 232 11.63 -8.77 -4.91
N THR A 233 10.42 -8.80 -4.32
CA THR A 233 9.59 -7.60 -4.12
C THR A 233 10.37 -6.50 -3.37
N TYR A 234 10.99 -6.87 -2.25
CA TYR A 234 11.78 -5.95 -1.44
C TYR A 234 12.98 -5.42 -2.20
N ALA A 235 13.70 -6.28 -2.94
CA ALA A 235 14.82 -5.87 -3.77
C ALA A 235 14.39 -4.89 -4.87
N MET A 236 13.31 -5.16 -5.61
CA MET A 236 12.79 -4.28 -6.66
C MET A 236 12.40 -2.89 -6.12
N VAL A 237 11.67 -2.84 -5.01
CA VAL A 237 11.26 -1.56 -4.38
C VAL A 237 12.46 -0.80 -3.82
N THR A 238 13.43 -1.51 -3.23
CA THR A 238 14.65 -0.90 -2.70
C THR A 238 15.53 -0.35 -3.82
N LEU A 239 15.71 -1.10 -4.90
CA LEU A 239 16.44 -0.66 -6.10
C LEU A 239 15.77 0.55 -6.73
N HIS A 240 14.44 0.56 -6.85
CA HIS A 240 13.69 1.74 -7.30
C HIS A 240 14.04 2.98 -6.46
N ALA A 241 14.02 2.87 -5.12
CA ALA A 241 14.32 3.99 -4.24
C ALA A 241 15.78 4.48 -4.40
N ILE A 242 16.75 3.56 -4.43
CA ILE A 242 18.18 3.88 -4.60
C ILE A 242 18.41 4.58 -5.93
N LEU A 243 17.90 4.02 -7.03
CA LEU A 243 18.04 4.59 -8.37
C LEU A 243 17.41 5.98 -8.48
N MET A 244 16.24 6.19 -7.86
CA MET A 244 15.58 7.50 -7.84
C MET A 244 16.39 8.54 -7.06
N ILE A 245 16.98 8.17 -5.92
CA ILE A 245 17.84 9.06 -5.13
C ILE A 245 19.09 9.46 -5.92
N TRP A 246 19.79 8.49 -6.51
CA TRP A 246 20.97 8.75 -7.34
C TRP A 246 20.64 9.59 -8.58
N SER A 247 19.51 9.31 -9.21
CA SER A 247 19.05 10.04 -10.39
C SER A 247 18.75 11.52 -10.08
N TRP A 248 17.87 11.79 -9.12
CA TRP A 248 17.35 13.14 -8.90
C TRP A 248 18.27 13.95 -8.00
N TRP A 249 18.69 13.37 -6.87
CA TRP A 249 19.39 14.11 -5.82
C TRP A 249 20.91 14.14 -5.95
N PHE A 250 21.47 13.23 -6.74
CA PHE A 250 22.88 13.30 -7.10
C PHE A 250 23.06 13.83 -8.52
N LEU A 251 22.70 13.05 -9.54
CA LEU A 251 23.03 13.38 -10.94
C LEU A 251 22.33 14.66 -11.41
N LEU A 252 21.00 14.76 -11.26
CA LEU A 252 20.26 15.89 -11.82
C LEU A 252 20.47 17.20 -11.03
N SER A 253 20.52 17.15 -9.70
CA SER A 253 20.89 18.30 -8.85
C SER A 253 22.24 18.89 -9.26
N ASN A 254 23.27 18.06 -9.44
CA ASN A 254 24.58 18.51 -9.88
C ASN A 254 24.55 19.02 -11.33
N ALA A 255 23.84 18.34 -12.24
CA ALA A 255 23.69 18.80 -13.63
C ALA A 255 23.03 20.20 -13.70
N ILE A 256 22.06 20.50 -12.84
CA ILE A 256 21.43 21.82 -12.74
C ILE A 256 22.45 22.86 -12.28
N LEU A 257 23.19 22.58 -11.19
CA LEU A 257 24.21 23.50 -10.65
C LEU A 257 25.31 23.81 -11.68
N ILE A 258 25.84 22.78 -12.34
CA ILE A 258 26.89 22.92 -13.36
C ILE A 258 26.39 23.79 -14.52
N SER A 259 25.18 23.54 -15.03
CA SER A 259 24.64 24.31 -16.16
C SER A 259 24.44 25.80 -15.88
N ARG A 260 24.18 26.16 -14.62
CA ARG A 260 23.88 27.54 -14.23
C ARG A 260 25.13 28.33 -13.87
N TYR A 261 26.01 27.77 -13.05
CA TYR A 261 27.09 28.55 -12.43
C TYR A 261 28.46 28.24 -13.03
N PHE A 262 28.71 27.01 -13.49
CA PHE A 262 30.04 26.60 -13.94
C PHE A 262 30.40 27.09 -15.34
N LYS A 263 29.45 27.71 -16.04
CA LYS A 263 29.71 28.44 -17.28
C LYS A 263 30.72 29.58 -17.08
N THR A 264 30.69 30.25 -15.93
CA THR A 264 31.59 31.36 -15.61
C THR A 264 32.95 30.88 -15.08
N PHE A 265 32.97 29.74 -14.37
CA PHE A 265 34.19 29.19 -13.78
C PHE A 265 35.07 28.41 -14.76
N TRP A 266 34.47 27.75 -15.76
CA TRP A 266 35.20 26.98 -16.78
C TRP A 266 34.93 27.51 -18.20
N PRO A 267 35.33 28.76 -18.52
CA PRO A 267 35.05 29.35 -19.82
C PRO A 267 35.92 28.79 -20.95
N THR A 268 37.10 28.26 -20.65
CA THR A 268 38.13 27.86 -21.64
C THR A 268 38.41 26.35 -21.67
N VAL A 269 37.79 25.58 -20.78
CA VAL A 269 38.04 24.14 -20.67
C VAL A 269 37.03 23.39 -21.56
N GLU A 270 37.54 22.73 -22.59
CA GLU A 270 36.75 22.02 -23.60
C GLU A 270 37.17 20.55 -23.70
N ILE A 271 36.20 19.68 -23.98
CA ILE A 271 36.40 18.27 -24.33
C ILE A 271 35.63 18.05 -25.63
N ASP A 272 36.29 17.51 -26.66
CA ASP A 272 35.72 17.36 -28.01
C ASP A 272 35.14 18.67 -28.58
N HIS A 273 35.86 19.79 -28.43
CA HIS A 273 35.45 21.12 -28.92
C HIS A 273 34.10 21.62 -28.36
N ILE A 274 33.64 21.02 -27.26
CA ILE A 274 32.43 21.42 -26.55
C ILE A 274 32.84 21.78 -25.12
N PRO A 275 32.30 22.88 -24.55
CA PRO A 275 32.65 23.29 -23.20
C PRO A 275 32.31 22.21 -22.17
N ILE A 276 33.23 21.96 -21.24
CA ILE A 276 33.14 20.86 -20.27
C ILE A 276 31.88 20.91 -19.41
N TRP A 277 31.45 22.10 -19.00
CA TRP A 277 30.22 22.28 -18.20
C TRP A 277 28.99 21.77 -18.94
N PHE A 278 28.94 21.93 -20.27
CA PHE A 278 27.82 21.49 -21.08
C PHE A 278 27.82 19.97 -21.26
N GLN A 279 29.00 19.37 -21.44
CA GLN A 279 29.14 17.91 -21.49
C GLN A 279 28.75 17.26 -20.17
N LEU A 280 29.19 17.80 -19.03
CA LEU A 280 28.83 17.29 -17.72
C LEU A 280 27.33 17.45 -17.42
N HIS A 281 26.73 18.59 -17.77
CA HIS A 281 25.29 18.78 -17.67
C HIS A 281 24.51 17.77 -18.51
N ARG A 282 24.87 17.62 -19.80
CA ARG A 282 24.23 16.70 -20.73
C ARG A 282 24.40 15.24 -20.30
N GLY A 283 25.61 14.83 -19.95
CA GLY A 283 25.93 13.48 -19.51
C GLY A 283 25.20 13.12 -18.21
N GLY A 284 25.21 14.03 -17.23
CA GLY A 284 24.47 13.86 -15.96
C GLY A 284 22.96 13.74 -16.17
N ALA A 285 22.38 14.58 -17.04
CA ALA A 285 20.95 14.53 -17.35
C ALA A 285 20.54 13.24 -18.09
N LEU A 286 21.34 12.78 -19.06
CA LEU A 286 21.08 11.52 -19.77
C LEU A 286 21.20 10.31 -18.86
N MET A 287 22.26 10.23 -18.05
CA MET A 287 22.44 9.14 -17.09
C MET A 287 21.31 9.12 -16.06
N SER A 288 20.91 10.29 -15.56
CA SER A 288 19.77 10.44 -14.65
C SER A 288 18.51 9.80 -15.23
N ILE A 289 18.12 10.14 -16.46
CA ILE A 289 16.89 9.62 -17.08
C ILE A 289 16.98 8.12 -17.37
N MET A 290 18.16 7.60 -17.72
CA MET A 290 18.35 6.15 -17.86
C MET A 290 18.07 5.43 -16.54
N LEU A 291 18.60 5.92 -15.41
CA LEU A 291 18.31 5.36 -14.09
C LEU A 291 16.83 5.49 -13.71
N GLN A 292 16.18 6.62 -13.99
CA GLN A 292 14.74 6.80 -13.74
C GLN A 292 13.90 5.80 -14.53
N THR A 293 14.25 5.59 -15.80
CA THR A 293 13.55 4.67 -16.69
C THR A 293 13.61 3.25 -16.11
N VAL A 294 14.80 2.78 -15.73
CA VAL A 294 14.96 1.48 -15.07
C VAL A 294 14.17 1.42 -13.76
N ALA A 295 14.26 2.45 -12.92
CA ALA A 295 13.54 2.49 -11.64
C ALA A 295 12.02 2.43 -11.81
N ILE A 296 11.46 3.10 -12.82
CA ILE A 296 10.03 3.07 -13.13
C ILE A 296 9.60 1.70 -13.65
N PHE A 297 10.37 1.09 -14.54
CA PHE A 297 10.08 -0.27 -15.01
C PHE A 297 10.06 -1.28 -13.86
N LEU A 298 11.03 -1.20 -12.93
CA LEU A 298 11.05 -2.08 -11.74
C LEU A 298 9.76 -1.99 -10.92
N ILE A 299 9.26 -0.78 -10.65
CA ILE A 299 8.07 -0.60 -9.81
C ILE A 299 6.76 -0.91 -10.56
N ILE A 300 6.70 -0.66 -11.87
CA ILE A 300 5.54 -1.01 -12.72
C ILE A 300 5.41 -2.54 -12.82
N ILE A 301 6.51 -3.25 -13.09
CA ILE A 301 6.52 -4.72 -13.16
C ILE A 301 6.14 -5.31 -11.80
N GLN A 302 6.67 -4.75 -10.72
CA GLN A 302 6.34 -5.21 -9.37
C GLN A 302 4.87 -4.95 -9.01
N SER A 303 4.30 -3.84 -9.46
CA SER A 303 2.89 -3.51 -9.22
C SER A 303 1.93 -4.20 -10.18
N ARG A 304 2.39 -5.14 -11.03
CA ARG A 304 1.58 -5.80 -12.06
C ARG A 304 0.90 -4.80 -13.01
N PHE A 305 1.61 -3.73 -13.36
CA PHE A 305 1.09 -2.64 -14.20
C PHE A 305 -0.12 -1.90 -13.59
N GLN A 306 -0.33 -2.00 -12.27
CA GLN A 306 -1.38 -1.29 -11.55
C GLN A 306 -0.84 0.01 -10.94
N LEU A 307 -1.35 1.14 -11.41
CA LEU A 307 -1.00 2.46 -10.92
C LEU A 307 -2.06 2.97 -9.94
N TYR A 308 -1.64 3.32 -8.74
CA TYR A 308 -2.51 3.91 -7.73
C TYR A 308 -2.63 5.42 -7.98
N LEU A 309 -3.55 5.82 -8.85
CA LEU A 309 -3.74 7.22 -9.26
C LEU A 309 -4.78 7.97 -8.42
N TRP A 310 -5.63 7.25 -7.71
CA TRP A 310 -6.76 7.82 -6.99
C TRP A 310 -6.73 7.39 -5.53
N CYS A 311 -7.31 8.24 -4.70
CA CYS A 311 -7.58 7.87 -3.32
C CYS A 311 -8.80 6.94 -3.26
N THR A 312 -8.76 5.99 -2.35
CA THR A 312 -9.84 5.05 -2.07
C THR A 312 -10.94 5.72 -1.20
N ARG A 313 -12.07 5.08 -0.90
CA ARG A 313 -13.26 5.77 -0.37
C ARG A 313 -13.08 6.43 1.01
N GLN A 314 -12.06 6.06 1.78
CA GLN A 314 -11.82 6.55 3.14
C GLN A 314 -10.72 7.61 3.25
N CYS A 315 -10.48 8.41 2.21
CA CYS A 315 -9.37 9.38 2.08
C CYS A 315 -8.81 10.03 3.36
N THR A 316 -7.95 9.28 4.07
CA THR A 316 -7.10 9.85 5.11
C THR A 316 -5.85 10.42 4.47
N ILE A 317 -5.13 11.29 5.20
CA ILE A 317 -3.89 11.90 4.72
C ILE A 317 -2.88 10.84 4.23
N GLN A 318 -2.80 9.69 4.91
CA GLN A 318 -1.91 8.60 4.53
C GLN A 318 -2.35 7.91 3.22
N HIS A 319 -3.64 7.83 2.95
CA HIS A 319 -4.17 7.32 1.69
C HIS A 319 -3.88 8.26 0.52
N CYS A 320 -3.83 9.57 0.76
CA CYS A 320 -3.47 10.56 -0.26
C CYS A 320 -1.98 10.51 -0.64
N MET A 321 -1.09 10.00 0.21
CA MET A 321 0.36 9.98 -0.08
C MET A 321 0.73 8.98 -1.18
N LYS A 322 0.05 7.83 -1.27
CA LYS A 322 0.27 6.84 -2.35
C LYS A 322 0.00 7.41 -3.75
N PRO A 323 -1.18 8.00 -4.04
CA PRO A 323 -1.43 8.62 -5.33
C PRO A 323 -0.59 9.88 -5.54
N THR A 324 -0.32 10.68 -4.48
CA THR A 324 0.59 11.83 -4.60
C THR A 324 1.97 11.41 -5.08
N HIS A 325 2.56 10.37 -4.47
CA HIS A 325 3.85 9.82 -4.89
C HIS A 325 3.83 9.36 -6.35
N THR A 326 2.79 8.61 -6.72
CA THR A 326 2.64 8.04 -8.07
C THR A 326 2.50 9.15 -9.12
N TRP A 327 1.61 10.12 -8.90
CA TRP A 327 1.43 11.27 -9.81
C TRP A 327 2.67 12.15 -9.90
N ALA A 328 3.23 12.54 -8.75
CA ALA A 328 4.39 13.42 -8.71
C ALA A 328 5.60 12.77 -9.40
N GLY A 329 5.83 11.47 -9.18
CA GLY A 329 6.87 10.71 -9.86
C GLY A 329 6.66 10.56 -11.37
N LEU A 330 5.43 10.27 -11.80
CA LEU A 330 5.10 10.16 -13.23
C LEU A 330 5.24 11.51 -13.95
N ILE A 331 4.71 12.59 -13.37
CA ILE A 331 4.84 13.94 -13.92
C ILE A 331 6.32 14.33 -14.00
N ALA A 332 7.10 14.10 -12.94
CA ALA A 332 8.52 14.41 -12.94
C ALA A 332 9.28 13.66 -14.05
N TYR A 333 9.00 12.38 -14.24
CA TYR A 333 9.62 11.58 -15.30
C TYR A 333 9.21 12.02 -16.70
N ILE A 334 7.91 12.25 -16.95
CA ILE A 334 7.41 12.72 -18.24
C ILE A 334 8.06 14.05 -18.61
N LEU A 335 8.14 14.98 -17.65
CA LEU A 335 8.81 16.26 -17.86
C LEU A 335 10.32 16.06 -18.10
N ALA A 336 10.99 15.15 -17.39
CA ALA A 336 12.41 14.85 -17.61
C ALA A 336 12.66 14.28 -19.03
N VAL A 337 11.82 13.36 -19.51
CA VAL A 337 11.89 12.85 -20.89
C VAL A 337 11.64 13.97 -21.89
N MET A 338 10.62 14.80 -21.65
CA MET A 338 10.31 15.96 -22.49
C MET A 338 11.53 16.91 -22.59
N GLN A 339 12.29 17.08 -21.52
CA GLN A 339 13.48 17.93 -21.51
C GLN A 339 14.58 17.46 -22.46
N ILE A 340 14.78 16.16 -22.58
CA ILE A 340 15.74 15.60 -23.54
C ILE A 340 15.25 15.80 -24.97
N VAL A 341 13.96 15.56 -25.23
CA VAL A 341 13.38 15.79 -26.56
C VAL A 341 13.50 17.26 -26.97
N ILE A 342 13.25 18.18 -26.05
CA ILE A 342 13.44 19.62 -26.26
C ILE A 342 14.93 19.91 -26.55
N ALA A 343 15.85 19.38 -25.74
CA ALA A 343 17.29 19.61 -25.88
C ALA A 343 17.87 19.08 -27.19
N LEU A 344 17.46 17.89 -27.65
CA LEU A 344 17.92 17.31 -28.92
C LEU A 344 17.50 18.15 -30.13
N ASN A 345 16.34 18.81 -30.05
CA ASN A 345 15.84 19.64 -31.12
C ASN A 345 16.51 21.02 -31.19
N GLN A 346 17.37 21.40 -30.25
CA GLN A 346 17.97 22.75 -30.12
C GLN A 346 18.67 23.25 -31.39
N SER A 347 19.31 22.38 -32.16
CA SER A 347 20.06 22.74 -33.38
C SER A 347 19.18 23.40 -34.44
N ARG A 348 17.87 23.14 -34.44
CA ARG A 348 16.89 23.67 -35.40
C ARG A 348 16.34 25.07 -35.05
N TRP A 349 16.72 25.65 -33.91
CA TRP A 349 16.09 26.88 -33.40
C TRP A 349 16.91 28.12 -33.79
N LYS A 350 16.30 29.01 -34.60
CA LYS A 350 16.80 30.35 -34.95
C LYS A 350 16.92 31.26 -33.71
N PHE A 351 17.61 32.41 -33.82
CA PHE A 351 17.95 33.31 -32.71
C PHE A 351 16.76 33.67 -31.78
N ILE A 352 15.63 34.15 -32.32
CA ILE A 352 14.43 34.50 -31.53
C ILE A 352 13.85 33.27 -30.82
N LYS A 353 13.81 32.14 -31.52
CA LYS A 353 13.33 30.85 -30.98
C LYS A 353 14.24 30.33 -29.84
N ARG A 354 15.54 30.65 -29.84
CA ARG A 354 16.47 30.29 -28.75
C ARG A 354 16.19 31.00 -27.43
N PHE A 355 15.62 32.21 -27.44
CA PHE A 355 15.22 32.89 -26.21
C PHE A 355 14.07 32.14 -25.52
N TYR A 356 12.99 31.88 -26.26
CA TYR A 356 11.84 31.12 -25.76
C TYR A 356 12.23 29.71 -25.33
N PHE A 357 13.08 29.04 -26.11
CA PHE A 357 13.64 27.73 -25.75
C PHE A 357 14.32 27.74 -24.37
N ARG A 358 15.21 28.70 -24.10
CA ARG A 358 15.94 28.76 -22.83
C ARG A 358 15.01 28.95 -21.64
N TRP A 359 14.01 29.82 -21.77
CA TRP A 359 13.01 30.03 -20.72
C TRP A 359 12.14 28.80 -20.51
N PHE A 360 11.63 28.22 -21.59
CA PHE A 360 10.78 27.05 -21.54
C PHE A 360 11.52 25.85 -20.93
N HIS A 361 12.73 25.55 -21.41
CA HIS A 361 13.59 24.50 -20.85
C HIS A 361 13.86 24.74 -19.36
N ARG A 362 14.11 25.97 -18.93
CA ARG A 362 14.31 26.28 -17.51
C ARG A 362 13.04 26.06 -16.67
N ILE A 363 11.89 26.53 -17.13
CA ILE A 363 10.62 26.40 -16.40
C ILE A 363 10.25 24.93 -16.24
N VAL A 364 10.30 24.16 -17.33
CA VAL A 364 10.01 22.72 -17.31
C VAL A 364 10.93 21.99 -16.33
N ALA A 365 12.21 22.39 -16.23
CA ALA A 365 13.18 21.76 -15.32
C ALA A 365 12.82 22.02 -13.86
N ILE A 366 12.43 23.25 -13.55
CA ILE A 366 12.01 23.63 -12.19
C ILE A 366 10.74 22.87 -11.79
N VAL A 367 9.74 22.82 -12.68
CA VAL A 367 8.49 22.09 -12.42
C VAL A 367 8.77 20.59 -12.22
N ALA A 368 9.63 19.99 -13.05
CA ALA A 368 10.04 18.60 -12.90
C ALA A 368 10.74 18.33 -11.56
N PHE A 369 11.63 19.22 -11.13
CA PHE A 369 12.34 19.12 -9.86
C PHE A 369 11.41 19.26 -8.65
N VAL A 370 10.43 20.17 -8.71
CA VAL A 370 9.41 20.33 -7.66
C VAL A 370 8.51 19.08 -7.59
N ALA A 371 8.09 18.55 -8.74
CA ALA A 371 7.35 17.29 -8.80
C ALA A 371 8.16 16.13 -8.21
N ALA A 372 9.45 16.01 -8.54
CA ALA A 372 10.33 14.99 -7.95
C ALA A 372 10.49 15.16 -6.43
N SER A 373 10.58 16.40 -5.95
CA SER A 373 10.63 16.74 -4.51
C SER A 373 9.36 16.28 -3.78
N SER A 374 8.19 16.56 -4.34
CA SER A 374 6.90 16.09 -3.82
C SER A 374 6.82 14.55 -3.83
N GLY A 375 7.33 13.92 -4.90
CA GLY A 375 7.39 12.48 -5.06
C GLY A 375 8.21 11.79 -3.98
N ILE A 376 9.41 12.27 -3.66
CA ILE A 376 10.24 11.65 -2.61
C ILE A 376 9.68 11.89 -1.20
N LEU A 377 9.11 13.08 -0.93
CA LEU A 377 8.55 13.39 0.38
C LEU A 377 7.35 12.50 0.69
N SER A 378 6.43 12.35 -0.27
CA SER A 378 5.29 11.43 -0.14
C SER A 378 5.74 9.96 -0.05
N ALA A 379 6.83 9.57 -0.72
CA ALA A 379 7.40 8.22 -0.63
C ALA A 379 7.84 7.82 0.78
N THR A 380 8.35 8.77 1.59
CA THR A 380 8.84 8.47 2.94
C THR A 380 7.76 7.95 3.90
N THR A 381 6.49 8.23 3.59
CA THR A 381 5.33 7.77 4.37
C THR A 381 4.84 6.37 3.98
N LEU A 382 5.44 5.78 2.93
CA LEU A 382 5.04 4.47 2.42
C LEU A 382 5.73 3.33 3.19
N ASN A 383 4.94 2.35 3.64
CA ASN A 383 5.44 1.26 4.48
C ASN A 383 6.09 0.09 3.72
N LYS A 384 6.19 0.12 2.38
CA LYS A 384 6.69 -1.04 1.61
C LYS A 384 8.13 -1.42 1.93
N THR A 385 8.99 -0.46 2.26
CA THR A 385 10.39 -0.70 2.68
C THR A 385 10.56 -0.79 4.20
N GLY A 386 9.51 -0.52 4.98
CA GLY A 386 9.57 -0.49 6.45
C GLY A 386 10.34 0.72 7.03
N LEU A 387 10.76 1.69 6.21
CA LEU A 387 11.62 2.79 6.63
C LEU A 387 11.03 3.60 7.81
N ILE A 388 9.76 4.01 7.68
CA ILE A 388 9.06 4.78 8.72
C ILE A 388 8.72 3.94 9.95
N GLN A 389 8.57 2.62 9.80
CA GLN A 389 8.29 1.72 10.92
C GLN A 389 9.53 1.55 11.81
N TYR A 390 10.72 1.46 11.21
CA TYR A 390 11.97 1.27 11.94
C TYR A 390 12.61 2.59 12.40
N TYR A 391 12.64 3.59 11.53
CA TYR A 391 13.31 4.87 11.79
C TYR A 391 12.34 6.03 12.09
N GLY A 392 11.03 5.78 12.19
CA GLY A 392 10.05 6.84 12.47
C GLY A 392 10.13 7.99 11.46
N LYS A 393 10.18 9.23 11.97
CA LYS A 393 10.17 10.44 11.14
C LYS A 393 11.53 10.85 10.56
N TRP A 394 12.62 10.14 10.89
CA TRP A 394 13.97 10.49 10.44
C TRP A 394 14.14 10.59 8.92
N PRO A 395 13.61 9.65 8.09
CA PRO A 395 13.76 9.74 6.63
C PRO A 395 13.14 11.01 6.04
N PHE A 396 11.99 11.44 6.55
CA PHE A 396 11.33 12.67 6.12
C PHE A 396 12.19 13.91 6.44
N LEU A 397 12.75 13.97 7.66
CA LEU A 397 13.62 15.06 8.08
C LEU A 397 14.91 15.13 7.26
N LEU A 398 15.52 13.98 6.93
CA LEU A 398 16.73 13.93 6.11
C LEU A 398 16.49 14.45 4.69
N VAL A 399 15.39 14.04 4.05
CA VAL A 399 15.01 14.54 2.73
C VAL A 399 14.71 16.04 2.79
N GLY A 400 13.98 16.49 3.82
CA GLY A 400 13.71 17.91 4.04
C GLY A 400 14.99 18.74 4.24
N LEU A 401 15.92 18.25 5.05
CA LEU A 401 17.22 18.90 5.28
C LEU A 401 18.02 19.02 3.99
N TYR A 402 18.08 17.96 3.18
CA TYR A 402 18.73 17.99 1.87
C TYR A 402 18.11 19.08 0.98
N LEU A 403 16.78 19.16 0.89
CA LEU A 403 16.09 20.15 0.05
C LEU A 403 16.39 21.58 0.50
N CYS A 404 16.43 21.81 1.81
CA CYS A 404 16.82 23.10 2.39
C CYS A 404 18.26 23.46 2.05
N ILE A 405 19.21 22.54 2.26
CA ILE A 405 20.64 22.76 1.95
C ILE A 405 20.82 23.02 0.45
N PHE A 406 20.19 22.24 -0.42
CA PHE A 406 20.27 22.43 -1.87
C PHE A 406 19.73 23.81 -2.28
N SER A 407 18.61 24.24 -1.69
CA SER A 407 18.03 25.57 -1.95
C SER A 407 18.94 26.70 -1.45
N LEU A 408 19.57 26.53 -0.28
CA LEU A 408 20.57 27.48 0.25
C LEU A 408 21.80 27.56 -0.65
N ILE A 409 22.29 26.44 -1.17
CA ILE A 409 23.41 26.39 -2.12
C ILE A 409 23.04 27.12 -3.41
N LEU A 410 21.85 26.87 -3.97
CA LEU A 410 21.37 27.59 -5.15
C LEU A 410 21.28 29.10 -4.90
N PHE A 411 20.76 29.51 -3.74
CA PHE A 411 20.69 30.91 -3.35
C PHE A 411 22.08 31.52 -3.20
N GLY A 412 22.99 30.84 -2.50
CA GLY A 412 24.38 31.27 -2.29
C GLY A 412 25.14 31.44 -3.60
N PHE A 413 25.07 30.47 -4.51
CA PHE A 413 25.68 30.61 -5.84
C PHE A 413 25.02 31.72 -6.67
N SER A 414 23.70 31.90 -6.58
CA SER A 414 23.03 33.01 -7.26
C SER A 414 23.48 34.37 -6.73
N PHE A 415 23.69 34.48 -5.43
CA PHE A 415 24.19 35.70 -4.79
C PHE A 415 25.64 35.98 -5.21
N LEU A 416 26.51 34.96 -5.20
CA LEU A 416 27.90 35.09 -5.64
C LEU A 416 28.01 35.53 -7.10
N ASP A 417 27.20 34.94 -8.00
CA ASP A 417 27.20 35.29 -9.42
C ASP A 417 26.73 36.74 -9.64
N ALA A 418 25.67 37.17 -8.94
CA ALA A 418 25.19 38.56 -8.97
C ALA A 418 26.23 39.55 -8.40
N TYR A 419 26.90 39.19 -7.30
CA TYR A 419 27.95 39.99 -6.69
C TYR A 419 29.16 40.14 -7.63
N HIS A 420 29.58 39.06 -8.27
CA HIS A 420 30.68 39.07 -9.22
C HIS A 420 30.36 39.90 -10.46
N ALA A 421 29.13 39.79 -10.99
CA ALA A 421 28.65 40.61 -12.09
C ALA A 421 28.67 42.11 -11.75
N LYS A 422 28.21 42.49 -10.55
CA LYS A 422 28.26 43.87 -10.07
C LYS A 422 29.70 44.39 -9.99
N LYS A 423 30.62 43.60 -9.43
CA LYS A 423 32.03 44.00 -9.29
C LYS A 423 32.74 44.18 -10.64
N ILE A 424 32.40 43.37 -11.64
CA ILE A 424 32.91 43.57 -13.01
C ILE A 424 32.37 44.87 -13.61
N ALA A 425 31.07 45.16 -13.42
CA ALA A 425 30.47 46.40 -13.92
C ALA A 425 31.14 47.64 -13.30
N GLU A 426 31.33 47.64 -11.98
CA GLU A 426 32.04 48.72 -11.25
C GLU A 426 33.49 48.89 -11.77
N LYS A 427 34.22 47.79 -12.00
CA LYS A 427 35.59 47.87 -12.55
C LYS A 427 35.63 48.44 -13.97
N ASN A 428 34.66 48.08 -14.80
CA ASN A 428 34.57 48.60 -16.17
C ASN A 428 34.23 50.10 -16.19
N GLU A 429 33.34 50.56 -15.32
CA GLU A 429 33.00 51.99 -15.18
C GLU A 429 34.21 52.82 -14.73
N VAL A 430 34.99 52.33 -13.74
CA VAL A 430 36.22 53.01 -13.29
C VAL A 430 37.26 53.09 -14.42
N GLY A 431 37.50 51.98 -15.13
CA GLY A 431 38.45 51.96 -16.25
C GLY A 431 38.02 52.86 -17.42
N GLN A 432 36.72 53.02 -17.64
CA GLN A 432 36.18 53.93 -18.66
C GLN A 432 36.37 55.40 -18.26
N ASN A 433 36.16 55.74 -16.98
CA ASN A 433 36.41 57.07 -16.45
C ASN A 433 37.90 57.46 -16.47
N GLU A 434 38.81 56.55 -16.13
CA GLU A 434 40.26 56.78 -16.25
C GLU A 434 40.68 57.01 -17.71
N HIS A 435 40.13 56.24 -18.66
CA HIS A 435 40.40 56.44 -20.09
C HIS A 435 39.92 57.81 -20.60
N ILE A 436 38.79 58.30 -20.08
CA ILE A 436 38.24 59.62 -20.41
C ILE A 436 39.11 60.73 -19.80
N GLU A 437 39.55 60.61 -18.54
CA GLU A 437 40.46 61.58 -17.92
C GLU A 437 41.81 61.70 -18.65
N ILE A 438 42.37 60.58 -19.13
CA ILE A 438 43.60 60.58 -19.93
C ILE A 438 43.39 61.31 -21.26
N TRP A 439 42.20 61.21 -21.86
CA TRP A 439 41.85 61.92 -23.09
C TRP A 439 41.69 63.43 -22.89
N PHE A 440 41.24 63.88 -21.71
CA PHE A 440 41.11 65.30 -21.39
C PHE A 440 42.45 65.96 -20.93
N ARG A 441 43.49 65.18 -20.61
CA ARG A 441 44.82 65.69 -20.21
C ARG A 441 45.85 65.76 -21.35
N LYS A 442 45.55 65.24 -22.55
CA LYS A 442 46.34 65.42 -23.77
C LYS A 442 45.72 66.51 -24.63
#